data_AF-A0AA35S9Y1-F1
#
_entry.id   AF-A0AA35S9Y1-F1
#
_cell.length_a   1.000
_cell.length_b   1.000
_cell.length_c   1.000
_cell.angle_alpha   90.00
_cell.angle_beta   90.00
_cell.angle_gamma   90.00
#
_symmetry.space_group_name_H-M   'P 1'
#
loop_
_entity.id
_entity.type
_entity.pdbx_description
1 polymer ?
#
loop_
_entity_poly.entity_id
_entity_poly.type
_entity_poly.pdbx_seq_one_letter_code
_entity_poly.pdbx_strand_id
1 'polypeptide(L)'
;MQAQERTHLELFDNLMSRRRVRPTLFLPLWDVAGFILGAGSAALGKEAAMACTVAVEEAVVEHYNSQLRELIAEGGVDEELLKAISKCRDEELEHRDVGLEQNAQLAPGYEAMSEVIKAGCRTAIWISERL
;
A
#
# COMPACT_ATOMS: atom_id res chain seq x y z
N MET A 1 -10.57 6.71 2.32
CA MET A 1 -9.82 6.22 1.15
C MET A 1 -9.26 7.34 0.27
N GLN A 2 -9.75 7.71 -0.92
CA GLN A 2 -8.97 8.58 -1.85
C GLN A 2 -8.36 9.88 -1.25
N ALA A 3 -9.12 10.67 -0.47
CA ALA A 3 -8.59 11.88 0.15
C ALA A 3 -7.48 11.60 1.18
N GLN A 4 -7.57 10.44 1.83
CA GLN A 4 -6.62 9.96 2.83
C GLN A 4 -5.34 9.44 2.16
N GLU A 5 -5.47 8.65 1.08
CA GLU A 5 -4.33 8.24 0.23
C GLU A 5 -3.54 9.44 -0.28
N ARG A 6 -4.24 10.49 -0.70
CA ARG A 6 -3.60 11.73 -1.14
C ARG A 6 -2.83 12.40 0.00
N THR A 7 -3.36 12.35 1.21
CA THR A 7 -2.68 12.88 2.41
C THR A 7 -1.42 12.07 2.72
N HIS A 8 -1.46 10.74 2.55
CA HIS A 8 -0.28 9.88 2.71
C HIS A 8 0.79 10.20 1.67
N LEU A 9 0.39 10.31 0.40
CA LEU A 9 1.30 10.69 -0.69
C LEU A 9 1.98 12.02 -0.40
N GLU A 10 1.20 13.05 -0.06
CA GLU A 10 1.73 14.38 0.28
C GLU A 10 2.67 14.35 1.49
N LEU A 11 2.36 13.52 2.50
CA LEU A 11 3.22 13.29 3.66
C LEU A 11 4.57 12.69 3.25
N PHE A 12 4.56 11.60 2.48
CA PHE A 12 5.79 10.93 2.07
C PHE A 12 6.61 11.75 1.07
N ASP A 13 5.97 12.46 0.14
CA ASP A 13 6.67 13.40 -0.76
C ASP A 13 7.39 14.50 0.03
N ASN A 14 6.75 15.03 1.06
CA ASN A 14 7.37 16.02 1.94
C ASN A 14 8.56 15.43 2.71
N LEU A 15 8.39 14.23 3.28
CA LEU A 15 9.46 13.54 4.01
C LEU A 15 10.65 13.21 3.10
N MET A 16 10.40 12.68 1.91
CA MET A 16 11.44 12.37 0.91
C MET A 16 12.18 13.64 0.50
N SER A 17 11.46 14.72 0.20
CA SER A 17 12.05 16.01 -0.17
C SER A 17 12.93 16.59 0.96
N ARG A 18 12.42 16.63 2.20
CA ARG A 18 13.16 17.13 3.37
C ARG A 18 14.42 16.31 3.65
N ARG A 19 14.34 15.00 3.47
CA ARG A 19 15.43 14.05 3.72
C ARG A 19 16.34 13.84 2.51
N ARG A 20 16.05 14.51 1.39
CA ARG A 20 16.78 14.41 0.11
C ARG A 20 16.87 12.98 -0.42
N VAL A 21 15.85 12.18 -0.16
CA VAL A 21 15.69 10.83 -0.70
C VAL A 21 15.03 10.96 -2.08
N ARG A 22 15.54 10.21 -3.05
CA ARG A 22 14.94 10.17 -4.39
C ARG A 22 13.89 9.06 -4.43
N PRO A 23 12.76 9.26 -5.13
CA PRO A 23 11.83 8.17 -5.40
C PRO A 23 12.48 7.11 -6.28
N THR A 24 11.91 5.92 -6.29
CA THR A 24 12.32 4.83 -7.20
C THR A 24 12.23 5.27 -8.66
N LEU A 25 13.17 4.79 -9.49
CA LEU A 25 13.14 5.00 -10.94
C LEU A 25 11.91 4.40 -11.62
N PHE A 26 11.27 3.42 -10.98
CA PHE A 26 10.10 2.73 -11.51
C PHE A 26 8.77 3.41 -11.17
N LEU A 27 8.78 4.56 -10.48
CA LEU A 27 7.55 5.26 -10.08
C LEU A 27 6.55 5.45 -11.25
N PRO A 28 6.96 5.90 -12.46
CA PRO A 28 6.02 6.05 -13.57
C PRO A 28 5.40 4.73 -14.04
N LEU A 29 6.13 3.61 -13.90
CA LEU A 29 5.62 2.29 -14.24
C LEU A 29 4.57 1.83 -13.21
N TRP A 30 4.84 2.06 -11.93
CA TRP A 30 3.93 1.70 -10.85
C TRP A 30 2.65 2.52 -10.83
N ASP A 31 2.72 3.81 -11.18
CA ASP A 31 1.53 4.66 -11.35
C ASP A 31 0.57 4.08 -12.39
N VAL A 32 1.10 3.67 -13.55
CA VAL A 32 0.32 3.06 -14.63
C VAL A 32 -0.22 1.69 -14.20
N ALA A 33 0.61 0.87 -13.55
CA ALA A 33 0.20 -0.45 -13.08
C ALA A 33 -0.92 -0.37 -12.04
N GLY A 34 -0.81 0.54 -11.06
CA GLY A 34 -1.82 0.78 -10.04
C GLY A 34 -3.15 1.25 -10.65
N PHE A 35 -3.10 2.17 -11.62
CA PHE A 35 -4.30 2.61 -12.33
C PHE A 35 -4.98 1.45 -13.09
N ILE A 36 -4.21 0.65 -13.84
CA ILE A 36 -4.75 -0.50 -14.59
C ILE A 36 -5.38 -1.52 -13.64
N LEU A 37 -4.72 -1.79 -12.51
CA LEU A 37 -5.22 -2.73 -11.51
C LEU A 37 -6.55 -2.23 -10.87
N GLY A 38 -6.60 -0.95 -10.49
CA GLY A 38 -7.81 -0.32 -9.94
C GLY A 38 -8.96 -0.25 -10.95
N ALA A 39 -8.70 0.20 -12.17
CA ALA A 39 -9.71 0.28 -13.22
C ALA A 39 -10.20 -1.11 -13.67
N GLY A 40 -9.28 -2.07 -13.78
CA GLY A 40 -9.58 -3.45 -14.16
C GLY A 40 -10.43 -4.17 -13.12
N SER A 41 -10.09 -4.05 -11.84
CA SER A 41 -10.90 -4.63 -10.76
C SER A 41 -12.27 -3.96 -10.64
N ALA A 42 -12.37 -2.64 -10.80
CA ALA A 42 -13.64 -1.94 -10.84
C ALA A 42 -14.53 -2.37 -12.02
N ALA A 43 -13.95 -2.63 -13.18
CA ALA A 43 -14.69 -3.15 -14.34
C ALA A 43 -15.27 -4.55 -14.12
N LEU A 44 -14.66 -5.35 -13.24
CA LEU A 44 -15.14 -6.69 -12.86
C LEU A 44 -16.26 -6.65 -11.80
N GLY A 45 -16.52 -5.49 -11.21
CA GLY A 45 -17.60 -5.28 -10.24
C GLY A 45 -17.12 -4.72 -8.92
N LYS A 46 -18.08 -4.36 -8.06
CA LYS A 46 -17.80 -3.73 -6.75
C LYS A 46 -17.00 -4.66 -5.85
N GLU A 47 -17.41 -5.93 -5.77
CA GLU A 47 -16.78 -6.94 -4.92
C GLU A 47 -15.32 -7.16 -5.36
N ALA A 48 -15.06 -7.18 -6.66
CA ALA A 48 -13.71 -7.32 -7.20
C ALA A 48 -12.83 -6.10 -6.92
N ALA A 49 -13.38 -4.89 -7.01
CA ALA A 49 -12.70 -3.67 -6.60
C ALA A 49 -12.34 -3.69 -5.10
N MET A 50 -13.28 -4.09 -4.24
CA MET A 50 -13.03 -4.18 -2.79
C MET A 50 -12.01 -5.27 -2.47
N ALA A 51 -12.04 -6.41 -3.16
CA ALA A 51 -11.03 -7.45 -3.02
C ALA A 51 -9.64 -6.99 -3.46
N CYS A 52 -9.56 -6.18 -4.53
CA CYS A 52 -8.33 -5.53 -4.93
C CYS A 52 -7.81 -4.59 -3.83
N THR A 53 -8.68 -3.72 -3.28
CA THR A 53 -8.33 -2.85 -2.14
C THR A 53 -7.80 -3.67 -0.97
N VAL A 54 -8.55 -4.67 -0.49
CA VAL A 54 -8.13 -5.53 0.63
C VAL A 54 -6.76 -6.16 0.38
N ALA A 55 -6.52 -6.69 -0.81
CA ALA A 55 -5.26 -7.33 -1.15
C ALA A 55 -4.08 -6.35 -1.22
N VAL A 56 -4.30 -5.14 -1.75
CA VAL A 56 -3.29 -4.07 -1.78
C VAL A 56 -2.97 -3.62 -0.35
N GLU A 57 -3.99 -3.29 0.45
CA GLU A 57 -3.76 -2.79 1.81
C GLU A 57 -3.10 -3.82 2.71
N GLU A 58 -3.42 -5.11 2.58
CA GLU A 58 -2.72 -6.15 3.32
C GLU A 58 -1.21 -6.19 2.99
N ALA A 59 -0.84 -6.01 1.73
CA ALA A 59 0.57 -5.97 1.32
C ALA A 59 1.27 -4.69 1.80
N VAL A 60 0.59 -3.54 1.77
CA VAL A 60 1.12 -2.26 2.26
C VAL A 60 1.30 -2.28 3.78
N VAL A 61 0.32 -2.79 4.53
CA VAL A 61 0.41 -2.98 5.99
C VAL A 61 1.58 -3.90 6.36
N GLU A 62 1.77 -5.00 5.63
CA GLU A 62 2.90 -5.91 5.85
C GLU A 62 4.24 -5.18 5.67
N HIS A 63 4.35 -4.36 4.62
CA HIS A 63 5.53 -3.56 4.35
C HIS A 63 5.79 -2.51 5.45
N TYR A 64 4.78 -1.73 5.85
CA TYR A 64 4.92 -0.79 6.96
C TYR A 64 5.33 -1.47 8.27
N ASN A 65 4.80 -2.67 8.56
CA ASN A 65 5.24 -3.45 9.71
C ASN A 65 6.70 -3.92 9.60
N SER A 66 7.24 -4.15 8.40
CA SER A 66 8.68 -4.41 8.22
C SER A 66 9.48 -3.16 8.53
N GLN A 67 9.12 -2.02 7.94
CA GLN A 67 9.82 -0.75 8.15
C GLN A 67 9.85 -0.34 9.63
N LEU A 68 8.73 -0.49 10.34
CA LEU A 68 8.68 -0.20 11.79
C LEU A 68 9.61 -1.12 12.60
N ARG A 69 9.69 -2.41 12.25
CA ARG A 69 10.60 -3.34 12.92
C ARG A 69 12.07 -2.96 12.69
N GLU A 70 12.41 -2.61 11.45
CA GLU A 70 13.76 -2.16 11.07
C GLU A 70 14.14 -0.87 11.81
N LEU A 71 13.27 0.14 11.80
CA LEU A 71 13.49 1.42 12.49
C LEU A 71 13.70 1.26 14.00
N ILE A 72 12.98 0.34 14.64
CA ILE A 72 13.14 0.05 16.07
C ILE A 72 14.47 -0.68 16.34
N ALA A 73 14.88 -1.59 15.45
CA ALA A 73 16.08 -2.39 15.62
C ALA A 73 17.39 -1.58 15.46
N GLU A 74 17.40 -0.55 14.61
CA GLU A 74 18.61 0.23 14.29
C GLU A 74 19.12 1.15 15.43
N GLY A 75 18.38 1.27 16.55
CA GLY A 75 18.92 1.88 17.77
C GLY A 75 19.11 3.39 17.74
N GLY A 76 18.35 4.10 16.90
CA GLY A 76 18.29 5.56 16.79
C GLY A 76 16.93 6.00 16.26
N VAL A 77 15.88 5.83 17.08
CA VAL A 77 14.48 5.93 16.66
C VAL A 77 14.19 7.30 16.05
N ASP A 78 14.01 7.32 14.74
CA ASP A 78 13.39 8.45 14.05
C ASP A 78 11.91 8.50 14.44
N GLU A 79 11.61 9.23 15.51
CA GLU A 79 10.24 9.32 16.02
C GLU A 79 9.25 9.92 15.02
N GLU A 80 9.69 10.84 14.16
CA GLU A 80 8.85 11.45 13.13
C GLU A 80 8.42 10.38 12.12
N LEU A 81 9.40 9.62 11.61
CA LEU A 81 9.14 8.56 10.63
C LEU A 81 8.35 7.39 11.25
N LEU A 82 8.68 7.00 12.48
CA LEU A 82 7.96 5.95 13.20
C LEU A 82 6.48 6.32 13.39
N LYS A 83 6.18 7.56 13.80
CA LYS A 83 4.80 8.05 13.97
C LYS A 83 4.08 8.12 12.63
N ALA A 84 4.75 8.62 11.58
CA ALA A 84 4.18 8.69 10.24
C ALA A 84 3.78 7.29 9.71
N ILE A 85 4.72 6.34 9.72
CA ILE A 85 4.48 4.98 9.21
C ILE A 85 3.43 4.26 10.08
N SER A 86 3.48 4.40 11.41
CA SER A 86 2.50 3.76 12.30
C SER A 86 1.09 4.27 12.03
N LYS A 87 0.93 5.59 11.84
CA LYS A 87 -0.36 6.19 11.50
C LYS A 87 -0.88 5.69 10.15
N CYS A 88 -0.07 5.73 9.10
CA CYS A 88 -0.47 5.23 7.78
C CYS A 88 -0.85 3.74 7.84
N ARG A 89 -0.07 2.90 8.55
CA ARG A 89 -0.41 1.48 8.75
C ARG A 89 -1.77 1.28 9.40
N ASP A 90 -2.07 2.01 10.48
CA ASP A 90 -3.33 1.86 11.19
C ASP A 90 -4.51 2.28 10.30
N GLU A 91 -4.31 3.32 9.49
CA GLU A 91 -5.26 3.78 8.50
C GLU A 91 -5.47 2.76 7.35
N GLU A 92 -4.42 2.06 6.90
CA GLU A 92 -4.58 0.98 5.90
C GLU A 92 -5.29 -0.26 6.46
N LEU A 93 -5.11 -0.56 7.75
CA LEU A 93 -5.89 -1.61 8.41
C LEU A 93 -7.39 -1.26 8.39
N GLU A 94 -7.75 -0.01 8.64
CA GLU A 94 -9.14 0.45 8.53
C GLU A 94 -9.67 0.35 7.09
N HIS A 95 -8.87 0.74 6.09
CA HIS A 95 -9.24 0.60 4.67
C HIS A 95 -9.50 -0.86 4.27
N ARG A 96 -8.63 -1.77 4.71
CA ARG A 96 -8.81 -3.21 4.52
C ARG A 96 -10.11 -3.69 5.15
N ASP A 97 -10.37 -3.32 6.40
CA ASP A 97 -11.54 -3.79 7.13
C ASP A 97 -12.83 -3.27 6.48
N VAL A 98 -12.85 -2.02 6.02
CA VAL A 98 -13.94 -1.47 5.20
C VAL A 98 -14.14 -2.27 3.91
N GLY A 99 -13.06 -2.66 3.22
CA GLY A 99 -13.15 -3.50 2.03
C GLY A 99 -13.79 -4.86 2.32
N LEU A 100 -13.44 -5.50 3.44
CA LEU A 100 -14.05 -6.75 3.90
C LEU A 100 -15.54 -6.58 4.22
N GLU A 101 -15.91 -5.51 4.93
CA GLU A 101 -17.31 -5.16 5.22
C GLU A 101 -18.13 -4.89 3.95
N GLN A 102 -17.48 -4.42 2.89
CA GLN A 102 -18.10 -4.18 1.58
C GLN A 102 -18.11 -5.40 0.66
N ASN A 103 -18.12 -6.61 1.24
CA ASN A 103 -18.25 -7.88 0.53
C ASN A 103 -17.10 -8.21 -0.43
N ALA A 104 -15.87 -7.75 -0.16
CA ALA A 104 -14.68 -8.16 -0.91
C ALA A 104 -14.60 -9.68 -1.10
N GLN A 105 -14.91 -10.45 -0.05
CA GLN A 105 -14.85 -11.92 -0.06
C GLN A 105 -15.85 -12.59 -1.01
N LEU A 106 -16.86 -11.87 -1.50
CA LEU A 106 -17.80 -12.38 -2.49
C LEU A 106 -17.27 -12.25 -3.93
N ALA A 107 -16.11 -11.64 -4.14
CA ALA A 107 -15.49 -11.54 -5.46
C ALA A 107 -15.23 -12.94 -6.05
N PRO A 108 -15.60 -13.20 -7.31
CA PRO A 108 -15.29 -14.47 -7.96
C PRO A 108 -13.78 -14.73 -7.96
N GLY A 109 -13.36 -15.85 -7.36
CA GLY A 109 -11.94 -16.19 -7.24
C GLY A 109 -11.16 -15.30 -6.27
N TYR A 110 -11.83 -14.73 -5.25
CA TYR A 110 -11.26 -13.85 -4.23
C TYR A 110 -9.84 -14.25 -3.76
N GLU A 111 -9.66 -15.50 -3.34
CA GLU A 111 -8.37 -15.98 -2.82
C GLU A 111 -7.27 -15.90 -3.89
N ALA A 112 -7.54 -16.45 -5.08
CA ALA A 112 -6.56 -16.45 -6.17
C ALA A 112 -6.21 -15.03 -6.61
N MET A 113 -7.20 -14.15 -6.74
CA MET A 113 -6.98 -12.74 -7.08
C MET A 113 -6.18 -12.02 -6.00
N SER A 114 -6.52 -12.24 -4.73
CA SER A 114 -5.84 -11.61 -3.59
C SER A 114 -4.38 -12.01 -3.54
N GLU A 115 -4.07 -13.30 -3.71
CA GLU A 115 -2.68 -13.78 -3.70
C GLU A 115 -1.86 -13.24 -4.87
N VAL A 116 -2.44 -13.16 -6.07
CA VAL A 116 -1.77 -12.58 -7.24
C VAL A 116 -1.48 -11.09 -7.01
N ILE A 117 -2.45 -10.33 -6.51
CA ILE A 117 -2.29 -8.90 -6.24
C ILE A 117 -1.24 -8.68 -5.16
N LYS A 118 -1.32 -9.39 -4.04
CA LYS A 118 -0.30 -9.31 -2.97
C LYS A 118 1.09 -9.65 -3.46
N ALA A 119 1.24 -10.72 -4.25
CA ALA A 119 2.53 -11.09 -4.82
C ALA A 119 3.08 -9.98 -5.75
N GLY A 120 2.21 -9.37 -6.56
CA GLY A 120 2.54 -8.21 -7.38
C GLY A 120 3.01 -7.02 -6.55
N CYS A 121 2.24 -6.62 -5.53
CA CYS A 121 2.59 -5.52 -4.63
C CYS A 121 3.92 -5.75 -3.90
N ARG A 122 4.10 -6.94 -3.30
CA ARG A 122 5.36 -7.32 -2.64
C ARG A 122 6.55 -7.25 -3.59
N THR A 123 6.37 -7.70 -4.83
CA THR A 123 7.41 -7.63 -5.87
C THR A 123 7.73 -6.18 -6.22
N ALA A 124 6.71 -5.34 -6.44
CA ALA A 124 6.91 -3.93 -6.76
C ALA A 124 7.65 -3.18 -5.63
N ILE A 125 7.27 -3.43 -4.38
CA ILE A 125 7.94 -2.90 -3.19
C ILE A 125 9.41 -3.34 -3.16
N TRP A 126 9.66 -4.65 -3.28
CA TRP A 126 11.02 -5.22 -3.26
C TRP A 126 11.94 -4.62 -4.34
N ILE A 127 11.41 -4.37 -5.55
CA ILE A 127 12.15 -3.72 -6.64
C ILE A 127 12.44 -2.26 -6.27
N SER A 128 11.43 -1.54 -5.76
CA SER A 128 11.49 -0.11 -5.47
C SER A 128 12.43 0.24 -4.32
N GLU A 129 12.57 -0.65 -3.34
CA GLU A 129 13.55 -0.50 -2.25
C GLU A 129 15.00 -0.55 -2.73
N ARG A 130 15.26 -1.10 -3.93
CA ARG A 130 16.62 -1.38 -4.44
C ARG A 130 17.07 -0.42 -5.55
N LEU A 131 16.13 0.20 -6.25
CA LEU A 131 16.36 0.94 -7.50
C LEU A 131 15.61 2.27 -7.51
#